data_AF-A0A0B8QF87-F1
#
_entry.id   AF-A0A0B8QF87-F1
#
_cell.length_a   1.000
_cell.length_b   1.000
_cell.length_c   1.000
_cell.angle_alpha   90.00
_cell.angle_beta   90.00
_cell.angle_gamma   90.00
#
_symmetry.space_group_name_H-M   'P 1'
#
loop_
_entity.id
_entity.type
_entity.pdbx_description
1 polymer ?
#
loop_
_entity_poly.entity_id
_entity_poly.type
_entity_poly.pdbx_seq_one_letter_code
_entity_poly.pdbx_strand_id
1 'polypeptide(L)'
;MSGDKERLAQVFVPILALHRWIADNRTWKDGTYWGCGWSCGMDNQLRVDKKKYDFSHHSHSSWIDVTLHQYLSATLLLKMQQELGTDEDLSDIQAEIVNLKKVVNEKMWDESRQFYFDTLRDDSFSSIKSIGLLGAIDGYGAGGTFAVVYCPS
;
A
#
# COMPACT_ATOMS: atom_id res chain seq x y z
N MET A 1 22.61 -1.79 7.66
CA MET A 1 21.88 -3.07 7.52
C MET A 1 22.89 -4.20 7.50
N SER A 2 22.59 -5.36 8.11
CA SER A 2 23.56 -6.44 8.39
C SER A 2 24.08 -7.20 7.16
N GLY A 3 23.49 -7.02 5.97
CA GLY A 3 23.90 -7.73 4.74
C GLY A 3 23.62 -9.23 4.77
N ASP A 4 22.82 -9.70 5.73
CA ASP A 4 22.53 -11.11 5.98
C ASP A 4 21.59 -11.69 4.90
N LYS A 5 22.20 -12.29 3.87
CA LYS A 5 21.49 -12.92 2.75
C LYS A 5 20.77 -14.20 3.14
N GLU A 6 21.25 -14.92 4.16
CA GLU A 6 20.62 -16.15 4.62
C GLU A 6 19.26 -15.84 5.25
N ARG A 7 19.22 -14.84 6.13
CA ARG A 7 17.95 -14.36 6.69
C ARG A 7 17.02 -13.83 5.60
N LEU A 8 17.55 -13.13 4.60
CA LEU A 8 16.75 -12.60 3.48
C LEU A 8 16.08 -13.74 2.69
N ALA A 9 16.82 -14.82 2.41
CA ALA A 9 16.29 -16.00 1.73
C ALA A 9 15.19 -16.69 2.55
N GLN A 10 15.39 -16.83 3.87
CA GLN A 10 14.42 -17.47 4.77
C GLN A 10 13.08 -16.72 4.83
N VAL A 11 13.09 -15.39 4.73
CA VAL A 11 11.85 -14.58 4.83
C VAL A 11 11.20 -14.29 3.48
N PHE A 12 11.89 -14.49 2.36
CA PHE A 12 11.37 -14.17 1.02
C PHE A 12 10.05 -14.89 0.71
N VAL A 13 10.03 -16.22 0.77
CA VAL A 13 8.85 -17.02 0.43
C VAL A 13 7.67 -16.72 1.36
N PRO A 14 7.83 -16.63 2.70
CA PRO A 14 6.75 -16.22 3.60
C PRO A 14 6.18 -14.83 3.29
N ILE A 15 7.02 -13.84 2.97
CA ILE A 15 6.56 -12.48 2.63
C ILE A 15 5.82 -12.49 1.29
N LEU A 16 6.34 -13.21 0.28
CA LEU A 16 5.68 -13.36 -1.02
C LEU A 16 4.29 -14.01 -0.87
N ALA A 17 4.18 -15.08 -0.07
CA ALA A 17 2.92 -15.75 0.20
C ALA A 17 1.92 -14.83 0.91
N LEU A 18 2.38 -14.07 1.92
CA LEU A 18 1.52 -13.10 2.62
C LEU A 18 1.04 -12.01 1.67
N HIS A 19 1.93 -11.45 0.85
CA HIS A 19 1.60 -10.41 -0.12
C HIS A 19 0.51 -10.89 -1.09
N ARG A 20 0.68 -12.08 -1.68
CA ARG A 20 -0.32 -12.70 -2.57
C ARG A 20 -1.63 -13.00 -1.86
N TRP A 21 -1.59 -13.46 -0.61
CA TRP A 21 -2.81 -13.67 0.16
C TRP A 21 -3.59 -12.36 0.36
N ILE A 22 -2.91 -11.26 0.66
CA ILE A 22 -3.56 -9.95 0.77
C ILE A 22 -4.12 -9.54 -0.60
N ALA A 23 -3.40 -9.75 -1.70
CA ALA A 23 -3.88 -9.49 -3.05
C ALA A 23 -5.17 -10.27 -3.39
N ASP A 24 -5.23 -11.55 -3.05
CA ASP A 24 -6.40 -12.40 -3.35
C ASP A 24 -7.61 -12.10 -2.46
N ASN A 25 -7.37 -11.67 -1.22
CA ASN A 25 -8.42 -11.61 -0.20
C ASN A 25 -8.83 -10.19 0.19
N ARG A 26 -8.04 -9.16 -0.18
CA ARG A 26 -8.23 -7.78 0.29
C ARG A 26 -8.12 -6.71 -0.81
N THR A 27 -8.45 -7.07 -2.04
CA THR A 27 -8.44 -6.15 -3.18
C THR A 27 -9.84 -5.82 -3.70
N TRP A 28 -9.91 -4.70 -4.42
CA TRP A 28 -11.02 -4.30 -5.27
C TRP A 28 -10.71 -4.61 -6.74
N LYS A 29 -11.73 -4.52 -7.61
CA LYS A 29 -11.60 -4.81 -9.04
C LYS A 29 -10.59 -3.94 -9.78
N ASP A 30 -10.31 -2.74 -9.27
CA ASP A 30 -9.31 -1.82 -9.81
C ASP A 30 -7.90 -2.03 -9.22
N GLY A 31 -7.74 -3.05 -8.38
CA GLY A 31 -6.50 -3.40 -7.70
C GLY A 31 -6.18 -2.56 -6.47
N THR A 32 -7.04 -1.60 -6.08
CA THR A 32 -6.87 -0.93 -4.77
C THR A 32 -7.18 -1.87 -3.62
N TYR A 33 -6.65 -1.57 -2.44
CA TYR A 33 -6.76 -2.44 -1.28
C TYR A 33 -7.71 -1.88 -0.23
N TRP A 34 -8.28 -2.78 0.58
CA TRP A 34 -9.15 -2.40 1.69
C TRP A 34 -8.68 -2.98 3.03
N GLY A 35 -8.85 -2.16 4.05
CA GLY A 35 -8.65 -2.50 5.46
C GLY A 35 -9.94 -2.33 6.24
N CYS A 36 -9.84 -2.15 7.54
CA CYS A 36 -10.92 -1.68 8.40
C CYS A 36 -10.35 -0.74 9.47
N GLY A 37 -11.23 -0.13 10.27
CA GLY A 37 -10.84 0.80 11.33
C GLY A 37 -9.77 0.24 12.28
N TRP A 38 -9.76 -1.08 12.51
CA TRP A 38 -8.76 -1.76 13.33
C TRP A 38 -7.51 -2.25 12.58
N SER A 39 -7.55 -2.36 11.25
CA SER A 39 -6.46 -2.99 10.50
C SER A 39 -5.29 -2.04 10.22
N CYS A 40 -5.47 -0.75 10.47
CA CYS A 40 -4.46 0.27 10.16
C CYS A 40 -3.49 0.56 11.32
N GLY A 41 -3.67 -0.09 12.48
CA GLY A 41 -2.89 0.18 13.69
C GLY A 41 -3.12 1.58 14.27
N MET A 42 -4.16 2.28 13.80
CA MET A 42 -4.53 3.64 14.17
C MET A 42 -6.01 3.67 14.61
N ASP A 43 -6.36 2.85 15.61
CA ASP A 43 -7.73 2.64 16.08
C ASP A 43 -8.45 3.94 16.53
N ASN A 44 -7.68 5.00 16.84
CA ASN A 44 -8.20 6.31 17.23
C ASN A 44 -8.52 7.25 16.06
N GLN A 45 -8.25 6.86 14.81
CA GLN A 45 -8.59 7.66 13.64
C GLN A 45 -10.00 7.34 13.15
N LEU A 46 -10.85 8.37 13.08
CA LEU A 46 -12.24 8.28 12.63
C LEU A 46 -12.32 8.20 11.08
N ARG A 47 -11.63 7.23 10.48
CA ARG A 47 -11.66 6.94 9.03
C ARG A 47 -12.90 6.17 8.59
N VAL A 48 -13.63 5.60 9.54
CA VAL A 48 -14.92 4.92 9.31
C VAL A 48 -16.10 5.87 9.53
N ASP A 49 -17.25 5.56 8.92
CA ASP A 49 -18.46 6.35 9.05
C ASP A 49 -18.90 6.46 10.53
N LYS A 50 -18.82 7.68 11.07
CA LYS A 50 -19.19 8.00 12.45
C LYS A 50 -20.63 7.64 12.78
N LYS A 51 -21.54 7.55 11.80
CA LYS A 51 -22.94 7.18 12.07
C LYS A 51 -23.09 5.69 12.37
N LYS A 52 -22.18 4.85 11.86
CA LYS A 52 -22.24 3.39 12.01
C LYS A 52 -21.40 2.88 13.18
N TYR A 53 -20.32 3.60 13.54
CA TYR A 53 -19.35 3.18 14.57
C TYR A 53 -18.85 1.73 14.41
N ASP A 54 -18.88 1.22 13.18
CA ASP A 54 -18.41 -0.12 12.87
C ASP A 54 -16.99 -0.03 12.33
N PHE A 55 -16.02 -0.26 13.22
CA PHE A 55 -14.60 -0.28 12.91
C PHE A 55 -14.12 -1.61 12.34
N SER A 56 -14.96 -2.65 12.38
CA SER A 56 -14.62 -3.97 11.84
C SER A 56 -14.81 -4.06 10.33
N HIS A 57 -15.72 -3.23 9.79
CA HIS A 57 -16.08 -3.23 8.38
C HIS A 57 -15.25 -2.24 7.56
N HIS A 58 -14.91 -2.62 6.33
CA HIS A 58 -14.06 -1.83 5.41
C HIS A 58 -14.77 -0.61 4.79
N SER A 59 -16.07 -0.44 5.06
CA SER A 59 -16.96 0.61 4.52
C SER A 59 -17.08 0.67 2.99
N HIS A 60 -16.57 -0.36 2.30
CA HIS A 60 -16.31 -0.36 0.84
C HIS A 60 -15.46 0.81 0.36
N SER A 61 -14.59 1.30 1.25
CA SER A 61 -13.58 2.28 0.89
C SER A 61 -12.35 1.59 0.33
N SER A 62 -11.59 2.28 -0.53
CA SER A 62 -10.20 1.92 -0.79
C SER A 62 -9.33 2.68 0.20
N TRP A 63 -8.49 1.94 0.91
CA TRP A 63 -7.71 2.43 2.04
C TRP A 63 -6.29 2.74 1.57
N ILE A 64 -5.87 4.01 1.68
CA ILE A 64 -4.62 4.49 1.08
C ILE A 64 -3.38 3.85 1.70
N ASP A 65 -3.39 3.64 3.01
CA ASP A 65 -2.30 3.04 3.77
C ASP A 65 -2.02 1.60 3.35
N VAL A 66 -3.02 0.72 3.34
CA VAL A 66 -2.82 -0.67 2.88
C VAL A 66 -2.48 -0.74 1.40
N THR A 67 -3.03 0.16 0.58
CA THR A 67 -2.71 0.23 -0.85
C THR A 67 -1.25 0.61 -1.08
N LEU A 68 -0.73 1.61 -0.35
CA LEU A 68 0.68 2.00 -0.40
C LEU A 68 1.59 0.95 0.25
N HIS A 69 1.15 0.26 1.30
CA HIS A 69 1.90 -0.86 1.89
C HIS A 69 2.07 -2.01 0.89
N GLN A 70 1.03 -2.35 0.12
CA GLN A 70 1.16 -3.36 -0.93
C GLN A 70 2.10 -2.91 -2.05
N TYR A 71 1.99 -1.66 -2.50
CA TYR A 71 2.93 -1.09 -3.47
C TYR A 71 4.40 -1.17 -2.99
N LEU A 72 4.65 -0.82 -1.72
CA LEU A 72 5.97 -0.93 -1.10
C LEU A 72 6.42 -2.40 -0.99
N SER A 73 5.55 -3.28 -0.49
CA SER A 73 5.81 -4.71 -0.34
C SER A 73 6.20 -5.35 -1.68
N ALA A 74 5.44 -5.08 -2.74
CA ALA A 74 5.72 -5.54 -4.09
C ALA A 74 7.10 -5.05 -4.58
N THR A 75 7.39 -3.76 -4.40
CA THR A 75 8.67 -3.17 -4.79
C THR A 75 9.85 -3.81 -4.03
N LEU A 76 9.67 -4.13 -2.74
CA LEU A 76 10.68 -4.79 -1.93
C LEU A 76 10.86 -6.26 -2.35
N LEU A 77 9.79 -6.98 -2.68
CA LEU A 77 9.86 -8.36 -3.18
C LEU A 77 10.68 -8.46 -4.47
N LEU A 78 10.50 -7.52 -5.42
CA LEU A 78 11.34 -7.47 -6.62
C LEU A 78 12.82 -7.23 -6.30
N LYS A 79 13.12 -6.34 -5.35
CA LYS A 79 14.51 -6.12 -4.90
C LYS A 79 15.08 -7.36 -4.22
N MET A 80 14.30 -8.06 -3.41
CA MET A 80 14.72 -9.31 -2.77
C MET A 80 15.02 -10.40 -3.82
N GLN A 81 14.17 -10.53 -4.84
CA GLN A 81 14.41 -11.47 -5.95
C GLN A 81 15.75 -11.18 -6.64
N GLN A 82 16.03 -9.91 -6.94
CA GLN A 82 17.30 -9.48 -7.55
C GLN A 82 18.51 -9.80 -6.66
N GLU A 83 18.42 -9.52 -5.36
CA GLU A 83 19.52 -9.73 -4.41
C GLU A 83 19.82 -11.21 -4.11
N LEU A 84 18.79 -12.05 -4.17
CA LEU A 84 18.86 -13.49 -3.93
C LEU A 84 19.15 -14.30 -5.21
N GLY A 85 18.79 -13.78 -6.38
CA GLY A 85 18.92 -14.50 -7.66
C GLY A 85 17.98 -15.72 -7.76
N THR A 86 16.82 -15.67 -7.10
CA THR A 86 15.80 -16.73 -7.17
C THR A 86 15.04 -16.71 -8.50
N ASP A 87 14.56 -17.89 -8.92
CA ASP A 87 13.80 -18.16 -10.13
C ASP A 87 12.27 -18.07 -9.94
N GLU A 88 11.81 -17.68 -8.75
CA GLU A 88 10.40 -17.47 -8.44
C GLU A 88 9.76 -16.46 -9.41
N ASP A 89 8.61 -16.80 -10.00
CA ASP A 89 7.89 -15.92 -10.92
C ASP A 89 7.21 -14.79 -10.15
N LEU A 90 7.57 -13.53 -10.45
CA LEU A 90 7.00 -12.31 -9.87
C LEU A 90 6.33 -11.42 -10.92
N SER A 91 5.90 -11.98 -12.06
CA SER A 91 5.22 -11.23 -13.12
C SER A 91 3.91 -10.59 -12.65
N ASP A 92 3.17 -11.25 -11.76
CA ASP A 92 1.98 -10.72 -11.07
C ASP A 92 2.33 -9.50 -10.21
N ILE A 93 3.42 -9.58 -9.44
CA ILE A 93 3.91 -8.48 -8.59
C ILE A 93 4.34 -7.27 -9.43
N GLN A 94 5.00 -7.50 -10.58
CA GLN A 94 5.39 -6.43 -11.49
C GLN A 94 4.18 -5.71 -12.09
N ALA A 95 3.17 -6.47 -12.52
CA ALA A 95 1.92 -5.92 -13.04
C ALA A 95 1.18 -5.12 -11.95
N GLU A 96 1.18 -5.61 -10.72
CA GLU A 96 0.60 -4.91 -9.58
C GLU A 96 1.26 -3.55 -9.34
N ILE A 97 2.59 -3.47 -9.30
CA ILE A 97 3.32 -2.19 -9.10
C ILE A 97 2.88 -1.15 -10.13
N VAL A 98 2.78 -1.55 -11.39
CA VAL A 98 2.34 -0.65 -12.48
C VAL A 98 0.90 -0.17 -12.24
N ASN A 99 -0.01 -1.09 -11.90
CA ASN A 99 -1.40 -0.75 -11.62
C ASN A 99 -1.56 0.13 -10.38
N LEU A 100 -0.92 -0.23 -9.27
CA LEU A 100 -0.98 0.50 -8.01
C LEU A 100 -0.44 1.92 -8.15
N LYS A 101 0.70 2.09 -8.83
CA LYS A 101 1.22 3.42 -9.11
C LYS A 101 0.21 4.26 -9.90
N LYS A 102 -0.44 3.69 -10.90
CA LYS A 102 -1.45 4.37 -11.70
C LYS A 102 -2.66 4.75 -10.84
N VAL A 103 -3.31 3.77 -10.21
CA VAL A 103 -4.59 3.97 -9.53
C VAL A 103 -4.48 4.87 -8.30
N VAL A 104 -3.36 4.81 -7.57
CA VAL A 104 -3.13 5.69 -6.40
C VAL A 104 -3.04 7.15 -6.84
N ASN A 105 -2.36 7.45 -7.95
CA ASN A 105 -2.31 8.81 -8.48
C ASN A 105 -3.63 9.26 -9.10
N GLU A 106 -4.33 8.38 -9.81
CA GLU A 106 -5.57 8.75 -10.50
C GLU A 106 -6.75 8.91 -9.55
N LYS A 107 -6.82 8.07 -8.51
CA LYS A 107 -8.00 7.96 -7.65
C LYS A 107 -7.80 8.43 -6.23
N MET A 108 -6.57 8.46 -5.72
CA MET A 108 -6.33 8.68 -4.29
C MET A 108 -5.55 9.96 -4.01
N TRP A 109 -4.97 10.60 -5.03
CA TRP A 109 -4.29 11.90 -4.92
C TRP A 109 -5.28 13.05 -5.08
N ASP A 110 -5.27 13.99 -4.13
CA ASP A 110 -6.00 15.25 -4.27
C ASP A 110 -5.04 16.42 -4.55
N GLU A 111 -5.09 16.93 -5.78
CA GLU A 111 -4.27 18.05 -6.25
C GLU A 111 -4.53 19.35 -5.46
N SER A 112 -5.76 19.61 -5.01
CA SER A 112 -6.06 20.84 -4.26
C SER A 112 -5.50 20.81 -2.84
N ARG A 113 -5.48 19.62 -2.23
CA ARG A 113 -5.03 19.41 -0.85
C ARG A 113 -3.59 18.90 -0.75
N GLN A 114 -2.97 18.59 -1.90
CA GLN A 114 -1.61 18.05 -2.07
C GLN A 114 -1.36 16.87 -1.13
N PHE A 115 -2.30 15.92 -1.09
CA PHE A 115 -2.27 14.80 -0.15
C PHE A 115 -3.05 13.60 -0.69
N TYR A 116 -2.66 12.39 -0.27
CA TYR A 116 -3.41 11.18 -0.61
C TYR A 116 -4.47 10.83 0.42
N PHE A 117 -5.65 10.44 -0.03
CA PHE A 117 -6.79 10.12 0.81
C PHE A 117 -7.33 8.72 0.54
N ASP A 118 -8.05 8.18 1.51
CA ASP A 118 -8.96 7.07 1.23
C ASP A 118 -10.03 7.54 0.25
N THR A 119 -10.42 6.67 -0.68
CA THR A 119 -11.62 6.85 -1.48
C THR A 119 -12.76 6.09 -0.82
N LEU A 120 -13.90 6.75 -0.68
CA LEU A 120 -15.10 6.17 -0.12
C LEU A 120 -15.82 5.35 -1.20
N ARG A 121 -16.90 4.66 -0.81
CA ARG A 121 -17.70 3.82 -1.72
C ARG A 121 -18.13 4.53 -3.00
N ASP A 122 -18.40 5.84 -2.93
CA ASP A 122 -18.86 6.68 -4.03
C ASP A 122 -17.73 7.37 -4.79
N ASP A 123 -16.50 6.87 -4.64
CA ASP A 123 -15.25 7.44 -5.18
C ASP A 123 -14.91 8.86 -4.67
N SER A 124 -15.68 9.40 -3.72
CA SER A 124 -15.32 10.66 -3.08
C SER A 124 -14.16 10.49 -2.10
N PHE A 125 -13.37 11.54 -1.91
CA PHE A 125 -12.30 11.51 -0.93
C PHE A 125 -12.81 11.57 0.51
N SER A 126 -12.14 10.85 1.41
CA SER A 126 -12.36 11.03 2.84
C SER A 126 -11.97 12.44 3.31
N SER A 127 -12.58 12.89 4.41
CA SER A 127 -12.29 14.18 5.03
C SER A 127 -11.08 14.14 5.98
N ILE A 128 -10.46 12.96 6.18
CA ILE A 128 -9.43 12.73 7.19
C ILE A 128 -8.07 12.61 6.52
N LYS A 129 -7.11 13.45 6.91
CA LYS A 129 -5.69 13.24 6.60
C LYS A 129 -5.15 12.20 7.59
N SER A 130 -4.91 10.98 7.13
CA SER A 130 -4.32 9.93 7.95
C SER A 130 -2.80 10.04 7.96
N ILE A 131 -2.17 9.95 9.15
CA ILE A 131 -0.70 9.88 9.30
C ILE A 131 -0.14 8.52 8.83
N GLY A 132 -0.99 7.51 8.57
CA GLY A 132 -0.55 6.22 8.01
C GLY A 132 0.17 6.36 6.67
N LEU A 133 0.06 7.54 6.05
CA LEU A 133 0.80 7.97 4.89
C LEU A 133 2.29 8.27 5.17
N LEU A 134 2.64 8.76 6.36
CA LEU A 134 3.99 9.29 6.64
C LEU A 134 5.06 8.20 6.59
N GLY A 135 4.73 6.96 6.98
CA GLY A 135 5.63 5.81 6.89
C GLY A 135 5.94 5.35 5.45
N ALA A 136 5.14 5.79 4.47
CA ALA A 136 5.36 5.55 3.04
C ALA A 136 5.96 6.77 2.30
N ILE A 137 6.10 7.92 2.96
CA ILE A 137 6.56 9.18 2.31
C ILE A 137 7.89 9.69 2.91
N ASP A 138 8.18 9.45 4.18
CA ASP A 138 9.43 9.93 4.81
C ASP A 138 10.64 9.07 4.46
N GLY A 139 11.21 9.34 3.29
CA GLY A 139 12.60 9.06 2.97
C GLY A 139 13.52 10.06 3.67
N TYR A 140 13.93 9.76 4.91
CA TYR A 140 15.06 10.45 5.53
C TYR A 140 16.38 9.91 4.96
N GLY A 141 17.05 10.73 4.14
CA GLY A 141 18.48 10.66 3.90
C GLY A 141 18.91 10.06 2.55
N ALA A 142 19.60 10.89 1.76
CA ALA A 142 20.52 10.51 0.69
C ALA A 142 19.97 9.56 -0.41
N GLY A 143 19.27 10.15 -1.38
CA GLY A 143 19.29 9.63 -2.76
C GLY A 143 18.50 8.36 -3.07
N GLY A 144 17.35 8.12 -2.43
CA GLY A 144 16.53 6.94 -2.75
C GLY A 144 15.05 7.05 -2.39
N THR A 145 14.21 7.30 -3.40
CA THR A 145 13.00 6.51 -3.68
C THR A 145 11.93 6.36 -2.58
N PHE A 146 11.31 7.46 -2.14
CA PHE A 146 9.94 7.47 -1.60
C PHE A 146 9.07 8.66 -2.08
N ALA A 147 9.57 9.45 -3.03
CA ALA A 147 8.80 10.42 -3.82
C ALA A 147 8.20 9.80 -5.11
N VAL A 148 7.93 8.49 -5.12
CA VAL A 148 7.84 7.70 -6.38
C VAL A 148 6.43 7.59 -6.95
N VAL A 149 5.40 7.79 -6.13
CA VAL A 149 4.03 7.74 -6.64
C VAL A 149 3.74 9.01 -7.42
N TYR A 150 4.00 10.19 -6.85
CA TYR A 150 3.80 11.45 -7.55
C TYR A 150 4.92 11.73 -8.57
N CYS A 151 4.62 11.57 -9.86
CA CYS A 151 5.44 12.08 -10.96
C CYS A 151 4.58 13.09 -11.73
N PRO A 152 4.78 14.41 -11.56
CA PRO A 152 4.09 15.38 -12.38
C PRO A 152 4.54 15.17 -13.84
N SER A 153 3.57 14.96 -14.72
CA SER A 153 3.77 14.82 -16.17
C SER A 153 4.51 16.02 -16.77
#